data_AF-A0A927KRE4-F1
#
_entry.id   AF-A0A927KRE4-F1
#
_cell.length_a   1.000
_cell.length_b   1.000
_cell.length_c   1.000
_cell.angle_alpha   90.00
_cell.angle_beta   90.00
_cell.angle_gamma   90.00
#
_symmetry.space_group_name_H-M   'P 1'
#
loop_
_entity.id
_entity.type
_entity.pdbx_description
1 polymer ?
#
loop_
_entity_poly.entity_id
_entity_poly.type
_entity_poly.pdbx_seq_one_letter_code
_entity_poly.pdbx_strand_id
1 'polypeptide(L)'
;MAAPLTTLASPLACLAALGLAYAGFMAARALRFLIDRRQGWLWVSLAGVPVVLSWLVGDQLHDSLLVPLLATPLYMLSLLGLAPDDSVLARRASSQALWFRRGLGATVAATAAGIALWTVVP
;
A
#
# COMPACT_ATOMS: atom_id res chain seq x y z
N MET A 1 -11.80 21.58 -16.07
CA MET A 1 -12.18 20.77 -17.25
C MET A 1 -12.07 19.31 -16.83
N ALA A 2 -13.18 18.57 -16.84
CA ALA A 2 -13.17 17.15 -16.51
C ALA A 2 -12.50 16.38 -17.65
N ALA A 3 -11.33 15.79 -17.39
CA ALA A 3 -10.68 14.91 -18.34
C ALA A 3 -11.54 13.64 -18.54
N PRO A 4 -11.73 13.17 -19.77
CA PRO A 4 -12.57 12.01 -20.05
C PRO A 4 -11.97 10.74 -19.42
N LEU A 5 -12.85 9.94 -18.79
CA LEU A 5 -12.60 8.63 -18.18
C LEU A 5 -12.20 7.53 -19.20
N THR A 6 -11.46 7.87 -20.26
CA THR A 6 -11.08 6.96 -21.35
C THR A 6 -9.58 6.99 -21.64
N THR A 7 -8.74 7.15 -20.62
CA THR A 7 -7.34 6.74 -20.73
C THR A 7 -7.29 5.23 -20.51
N LEU A 8 -7.23 4.46 -21.60
CA LEU A 8 -6.70 3.10 -21.54
C LEU A 8 -5.42 3.17 -20.71
N ALA A 9 -5.41 2.51 -19.55
CA ALA A 9 -4.28 2.51 -18.63
C ALA A 9 -3.00 2.29 -19.43
N SER A 10 -2.05 3.24 -19.36
CA SER A 10 -0.81 3.08 -20.11
C SER A 10 -0.16 1.77 -19.65
N PRO A 11 0.28 0.88 -20.56
CA PRO A 11 0.87 -0.40 -20.18
C PRO A 11 2.00 -0.23 -19.17
N LEU A 12 2.72 0.89 -19.27
CA LEU A 12 3.79 1.28 -18.39
C LEU A 12 3.28 1.62 -16.97
N ALA A 13 2.18 2.34 -16.82
CA ALA A 13 1.56 2.57 -15.49
C ALA A 13 1.08 1.26 -14.84
N CYS A 14 0.52 0.33 -15.63
CA CYS A 14 0.15 -1.00 -15.14
C CYS A 14 1.37 -1.81 -14.67
N LEU A 15 2.45 -1.83 -15.46
CA LEU A 15 3.70 -2.51 -15.09
C LEU A 15 4.35 -1.87 -13.86
N ALA A 16 4.34 -0.54 -13.78
CA ALA A 16 4.85 0.19 -12.61
C ALA A 16 4.05 -0.13 -11.35
N ALA A 17 2.71 -0.15 -11.45
CA ALA A 17 1.84 -0.52 -10.34
C ALA A 17 2.06 -1.95 -9.86
N LEU A 18 2.17 -2.91 -10.79
CA LEU A 18 2.49 -4.30 -10.49
C LEU A 18 3.86 -4.44 -9.83
N GLY A 19 4.88 -3.78 -10.39
CA GLY A 19 6.24 -3.79 -9.88
C GLY A 19 6.33 -3.22 -8.47
N LEU A 20 5.68 -2.08 -8.22
CA LEU A 20 5.61 -1.46 -6.89
C LEU A 20 4.88 -2.33 -5.88
N ALA A 21 3.72 -2.90 -6.25
CA ALA A 21 2.98 -3.79 -5.38
C ALA A 21 3.80 -5.03 -5.01
N TYR A 22 4.47 -5.64 -5.99
CA TYR A 22 5.33 -6.80 -5.77
C TYR A 22 6.55 -6.47 -4.93
N ALA A 23 7.26 -5.37 -5.24
CA ALA A 23 8.41 -4.92 -4.48
C ALA A 23 8.03 -4.59 -3.02
N GLY A 24 6.92 -3.89 -2.82
CA GLY A 24 6.37 -3.59 -1.51
C GLY A 24 6.01 -4.86 -0.73
N PHE A 25 5.39 -5.85 -1.40
CA PHE A 25 5.08 -7.15 -0.80
C PHE A 25 6.34 -7.90 -0.38
N MET A 26 7.34 -7.99 -1.26
CA MET A 26 8.61 -8.66 -0.96
C MET A 26 9.35 -7.97 0.19
N ALA A 27 9.34 -6.64 0.23
CA ALA A 27 9.89 -5.87 1.34
C ALA A 27 9.13 -6.15 2.65
N ALA A 28 7.80 -6.10 2.63
CA ALA A 28 6.97 -6.37 3.82
C ALA A 28 7.15 -7.80 4.35
N ARG A 29 7.29 -8.78 3.44
CA ARG A 29 7.61 -10.18 3.74
C ARG A 29 8.99 -10.30 4.37
N ALA A 30 10.01 -9.68 3.75
CA ALA A 30 11.37 -9.72 4.24
C ALA A 30 11.51 -9.05 5.61
N LEU A 31 10.74 -7.99 5.88
CA LEU A 31 10.78 -7.22 7.12
C LEU A 31 9.89 -7.80 8.24
N ARG A 32 9.19 -8.92 8.00
CA ARG A 32 8.28 -9.53 8.97
C ARG A 32 8.97 -9.88 10.30
N PHE A 33 10.27 -10.19 10.28
CA PHE A 33 11.05 -10.42 11.50
C PHE A 33 11.06 -9.24 12.48
N LEU A 34 10.80 -8.01 12.01
CA LEU A 34 10.70 -6.83 12.89
C LEU A 34 9.51 -6.96 13.85
N ILE A 35 8.42 -7.58 13.41
CA ILE A 35 7.26 -7.84 14.27
C ILE A 35 7.66 -8.82 15.38
N ASP A 36 8.42 -9.85 15.04
CA ASP A 36 8.90 -10.88 15.99
C ASP A 36 9.88 -10.30 17.01
N ARG A 37 10.72 -9.34 16.60
CA ARG A 37 11.68 -8.63 17.48
C ARG A 37 11.07 -7.50 18.32
N ARG A 38 9.74 -7.44 18.45
CA ARG A 38 9.00 -6.35 19.13
C ARG A 38 9.22 -4.96 18.54
N GLN A 39 9.68 -4.88 17.29
CA GLN A 39 9.87 -3.65 16.53
C GLN A 39 8.74 -3.44 15.51
N GLY A 40 7.52 -3.90 15.82
CA GLY A 40 6.37 -3.84 14.91
C GLY A 40 6.04 -2.42 14.43
N TRP A 41 6.38 -1.37 15.18
CA TRP A 41 6.23 0.01 14.75
C TRP A 41 7.06 0.35 13.51
N LEU A 42 8.29 -0.16 13.39
CA LEU A 42 9.13 0.00 12.20
C LEU A 42 8.49 -0.68 11.00
N TRP A 43 7.92 -1.87 11.20
CA TRP A 43 7.21 -2.58 10.15
C TRP A 43 5.99 -1.81 9.66
N VAL A 44 5.21 -1.21 10.57
CA VAL A 44 4.06 -0.34 10.23
C VAL A 44 4.51 0.88 9.42
N SER A 45 5.57 1.56 9.85
CA SER A 45 6.10 2.71 9.11
C SER A 45 6.57 2.33 7.71
N LEU A 46 7.26 1.19 7.57
CA LEU A 46 7.76 0.71 6.28
C LEU A 46 6.64 0.20 5.37
N ALA A 47 5.54 -0.32 5.93
CA ALA A 47 4.38 -0.75 5.16
C ALA A 47 3.71 0.41 4.39
N GLY A 48 3.80 1.65 4.89
CA GLY A 48 3.26 2.82 4.20
C GLY A 48 4.11 3.31 3.01
N VAL A 49 5.40 2.98 2.98
CA VAL A 49 6.36 3.50 1.97
C VAL A 49 5.98 3.13 0.53
N PRO A 50 5.60 1.87 0.21
CA PRO A 50 5.20 1.51 -1.16
C PRO A 50 4.00 2.33 -1.66
N VAL A 51 3.07 2.69 -0.76
CA VAL A 51 1.90 3.52 -1.11
C VAL A 51 2.35 4.92 -1.48
N VAL A 52 3.20 5.55 -0.66
CA VAL A 52 3.74 6.89 -0.97
C VAL A 52 4.53 6.89 -2.29
N LEU A 53 5.35 5.86 -2.52
CA LEU A 53 6.07 5.70 -3.79
C LEU A 53 5.13 5.54 -4.99
N SER A 54 3.99 4.89 -4.83
CA SER A 54 3.01 4.76 -5.91
C SER A 54 2.40 6.09 -6.36
N TRP A 55 2.20 7.04 -5.43
CA TRP A 55 1.80 8.41 -5.76
C TRP A 55 2.90 9.17 -6.50
N LEU A 56 4.15 9.08 -6.01
CA LEU A 56 5.29 9.71 -6.66
C LEU A 56 5.51 9.19 -8.08
N VAL A 57 5.42 7.88 -8.28
CA VAL A 57 5.57 7.26 -9.60
C VAL A 57 4.39 7.61 -10.51
N GLY A 58 3.16 7.64 -9.99
CA GLY A 58 2.00 8.09 -10.75
C GLY A 58 2.19 9.51 -11.30
N ASP A 59 2.67 10.42 -10.44
CA ASP A 59 2.95 11.81 -10.81
C ASP A 59 4.00 11.92 -11.93
N GLN A 60 5.12 11.20 -11.81
CA GLN A 60 6.17 11.17 -12.83
C GLN A 60 5.68 10.60 -14.18
N LEU A 61 4.74 9.66 -14.14
CA LEU A 61 4.18 9.03 -15.33
C LEU A 61 3.02 9.83 -15.96
N HIS A 62 2.69 11.00 -15.41
CA HIS A 62 1.51 11.78 -15.81
C HIS A 62 0.20 10.98 -15.69
N ASP A 63 0.20 9.92 -14.89
CA ASP A 63 -0.90 9.00 -14.60
C ASP A 63 -1.12 8.96 -13.08
N SER A 64 -1.29 10.16 -12.49
CA SER A 64 -1.18 10.43 -11.04
C SER A 64 -2.13 9.62 -10.17
N LEU A 65 -3.29 9.22 -10.71
CA LEU A 65 -4.27 8.40 -9.99
C LEU A 65 -4.19 6.91 -10.31
N LEU A 66 -3.82 6.56 -11.53
CA LEU A 66 -3.95 5.18 -12.01
C LEU A 66 -2.96 4.25 -11.31
N VAL A 67 -1.71 4.69 -11.18
CA VAL A 67 -0.65 3.93 -10.50
C VAL A 67 -1.01 3.65 -9.04
N PRO A 68 -1.36 4.64 -8.19
CA PRO A 68 -1.72 4.35 -6.79
C PRO A 68 -3.02 3.56 -6.66
N LEU A 69 -4.00 3.76 -7.55
CA LEU A 69 -5.26 3.00 -7.56
C LEU A 69 -5.06 1.52 -7.90
N LEU A 70 -4.05 1.16 -8.69
CA LEU A 70 -3.72 -0.24 -8.97
C LEU A 70 -2.73 -0.81 -7.95
N ALA A 71 -1.66 -0.08 -7.64
CA ALA A 71 -0.58 -0.55 -6.78
C ALA A 71 -1.07 -0.81 -5.35
N THR A 72 -1.88 0.10 -4.80
CA THR A 72 -2.30 0.01 -3.39
C THR A 72 -3.20 -1.20 -3.13
N PRO A 73 -4.29 -1.45 -3.89
CA PRO A 73 -5.12 -2.63 -3.67
C PRO A 73 -4.36 -3.92 -3.93
N LEU A 74 -3.53 -3.99 -4.97
CA LEU A 74 -2.69 -5.16 -5.25
C LEU A 74 -1.72 -5.45 -4.10
N TYR A 75 -1.10 -4.40 -3.56
CA TYR A 75 -0.22 -4.50 -2.41
C TYR A 75 -0.97 -4.97 -1.16
N MET A 76 -2.12 -4.37 -0.85
CA MET A 76 -2.95 -4.77 0.29
C MET A 76 -3.45 -6.21 0.17
N LEU A 77 -3.88 -6.63 -1.03
CA LEU A 77 -4.25 -8.01 -1.31
C LEU A 77 -3.07 -8.96 -1.11
N SER A 78 -1.88 -8.55 -1.53
CA SER A 78 -0.66 -9.33 -1.32
C SER A 78 -0.32 -9.46 0.17
N LEU A 79 -0.52 -8.40 0.95
CA LEU A 79 -0.31 -8.43 2.41
C LEU A 79 -1.24 -9.40 3.12
N LEU A 80 -2.47 -9.65 2.64
CA LEU A 80 -3.38 -10.66 3.24
C LEU A 80 -2.72 -12.05 3.30
N GLY A 81 -1.92 -12.41 2.30
CA GLY A 81 -1.14 -13.67 2.30
C GLY A 81 -0.03 -13.73 3.35
N LEU A 82 0.28 -12.60 4.01
CA LEU A 82 1.25 -12.52 5.12
C LEU A 82 0.58 -12.44 6.49
N ALA A 83 -0.76 -12.58 6.57
CA ALA A 83 -1.45 -12.61 7.84
C ALA A 83 -0.80 -13.64 8.79
N PRO A 84 -0.49 -13.27 10.04
CA PRO A 84 0.21 -14.16 10.96
C PRO A 84 -0.65 -15.35 11.41
N ASP A 85 -1.95 -15.14 11.59
CA ASP A 85 -2.94 -16.09 12.06
C ASP A 85 -4.36 -15.56 11.82
N ASP A 86 -5.38 -16.40 12.01
CA ASP A 86 -6.79 -16.01 11.89
C ASP A 86 -7.21 -14.94 12.92
N SER A 87 -6.37 -14.71 13.93
CA SER A 87 -6.62 -13.73 15.00
C SER A 87 -6.66 -12.28 14.50
N VAL A 88 -6.18 -12.01 13.27
CA VAL A 88 -6.34 -10.72 12.59
C VAL A 88 -7.79 -10.28 12.50
N LEU A 89 -8.73 -11.24 12.35
CA LEU A 89 -10.17 -10.99 12.29
C LEU A 89 -10.85 -11.07 13.67
N ALA A 90 -10.14 -11.58 14.69
CA ALA A 90 -10.69 -11.76 16.03
C ALA A 90 -10.70 -10.45 16.83
N ARG A 91 -11.63 -10.36 17.80
CA ARG A 91 -11.66 -9.25 18.78
C ARG A 91 -10.43 -9.27 19.70
N ARG A 92 -9.89 -10.45 19.99
CA ARG A 92 -8.63 -10.63 20.73
C ARG A 92 -7.55 -11.10 19.75
N ALA A 93 -6.85 -10.13 19.18
CA ALA A 93 -5.75 -10.38 18.26
C ALA A 93 -4.47 -10.74 19.04
N SER A 94 -3.66 -11.63 18.48
CA SER A 94 -2.28 -11.82 18.95
C SER A 94 -1.48 -10.53 18.78
N SER A 95 -0.38 -10.37 19.52
CA SER A 95 0.45 -9.16 19.42
C SER A 95 0.96 -8.93 17.98
N GLN A 96 1.27 -10.00 17.24
CA GLN A 96 1.67 -9.95 15.84
C GLN A 96 0.52 -9.49 14.95
N ALA A 97 -0.68 -10.06 15.11
CA ALA A 97 -1.87 -9.66 14.37
C ALA A 97 -2.24 -8.19 14.57
N LEU A 98 -2.02 -7.65 15.77
CA LEU A 98 -2.28 -6.25 16.07
C LEU A 98 -1.33 -5.31 15.30
N TRP A 99 -0.03 -5.62 15.24
CA TRP A 99 0.92 -4.87 14.41
C TRP A 99 0.63 -4.99 12.92
N PHE A 100 0.24 -6.18 12.46
CA PHE A 100 -0.19 -6.41 11.08
C PHE A 100 -1.41 -5.53 10.72
N ARG A 101 -2.44 -5.50 11.58
CA ARG A 101 -3.61 -4.62 11.43
C ARG A 101 -3.25 -3.14 11.39
N ARG A 102 -2.29 -2.72 12.23
CA ARG A 102 -1.80 -1.33 12.22
C ARG A 102 -1.10 -0.99 10.90
N GLY A 103 -0.33 -1.92 10.32
CA GLY A 103 0.31 -1.69 9.02
C GLY A 103 -0.70 -1.58 7.89
N LEU A 104 -1.74 -2.43 7.89
CA LEU A 104 -2.88 -2.29 6.98
C LEU A 104 -3.62 -0.96 7.19
N GLY A 105 -3.80 -0.53 8.45
CA GLY A 105 -4.38 0.78 8.74
C GLY A 105 -3.52 1.93 8.21
N ALA A 106 -2.20 1.83 8.33
CA ALA A 106 -1.27 2.84 7.82
C ALA A 106 -1.28 2.92 6.28
N THR A 107 -1.35 1.79 5.57
CA THR A 107 -1.47 1.80 4.11
C THR A 107 -2.79 2.42 3.65
N VAL A 108 -3.92 2.08 4.29
CA VAL A 108 -5.21 2.72 4.02
C VAL A 108 -5.16 4.22 4.29
N ALA A 109 -4.62 4.63 5.44
CA ALA A 109 -4.51 6.05 5.82
C ALA A 109 -3.63 6.83 4.83
N ALA A 110 -2.48 6.27 4.42
CA ALA A 110 -1.61 6.88 3.41
C ALA A 110 -2.30 7.03 2.06
N THR A 111 -3.10 6.04 1.66
CA THR A 111 -3.88 6.08 0.42
C THR A 111 -4.95 7.17 0.49
N ALA A 112 -5.71 7.22 1.59
CA ALA A 112 -6.72 8.24 1.81
C ALA A 112 -6.12 9.65 1.84
N ALA A 113 -4.96 9.81 2.47
CA ALA A 113 -4.22 11.07 2.47
C ALA A 113 -3.77 11.48 1.06
N GLY A 114 -3.25 10.53 0.27
CA GLY A 114 -2.89 10.78 -1.13
C GLY A 114 -4.08 11.20 -1.99
N ILE A 115 -5.24 10.53 -1.84
CA ILE A 115 -6.49 10.92 -2.53
C ILE A 115 -6.91 12.33 -2.11
N ALA A 116 -6.92 12.62 -0.81
CA ALA A 116 -7.29 13.94 -0.30
C ALA A 116 -6.37 15.04 -0.86
N LEU A 117 -5.05 14.82 -0.86
CA LEU A 117 -4.09 15.76 -1.44
C LEU A 117 -4.33 15.95 -2.94
N TRP A 118 -4.54 14.87 -3.69
CA TRP A 118 -4.86 14.95 -5.12
C TRP A 118 -6.14 15.75 -5.40
N THR A 119 -7.16 15.64 -4.54
CA THR A 119 -8.41 16.42 -4.70
C THR A 119 -8.29 17.90 -4.34
N VAL A 120 -7.28 18.28 -3.55
CA VAL A 120 -7.12 19.65 -3.02
C VAL A 120 -6.06 20.44 -3.79
N VAL A 121 -5.05 19.77 -4.35
CA VAL A 121 -4.01 20.39 -5.18
C VAL A 121 -4.50 20.47 -6.63
N PRO A 122 -4.70 21.67 -7.19
CA PRO A 122 -5.25 21.87 -8.54
C PRO A 122 -4.26 21.51 -9.66
#